data_AF-A0A7J7XKP2-F1
#
_entry.id   AF-A0A7J7XKP2-F1
#
_cell.length_a   1.000
_cell.length_b   1.000
_cell.length_c   1.000
_cell.angle_alpha   90.00
_cell.angle_beta   90.00
_cell.angle_gamma   90.00
#
_symmetry.space_group_name_H-M   'P 1'
#
loop_
_entity.id
_entity.type
_entity.pdbx_description
1 polymer ?
#
loop_
_entity_poly.entity_id
_entity_poly.type
_entity_poly.pdbx_seq_one_letter_code
_entity_poly.pdbx_strand_id
1 'polypeptide(L)'
;MKAWVFFLLCLAGRALAAPQQEALPDETEVVEETVAEVSEVPVGANPVQVEVGEFEEGAVEAEEEVVAENPCQNHHCKHGKVCELDESNTPMCVCQDPTSCPAPIGEFEKVCSNDNKTFDSSCHFFATKCTLEGTKKGHKLHLDYIGPCKYIPPCLDSELTEFPLRMRDWLKNVLVTLYERDEDKDIDKDLVI
;
A
#
# COMPACT_ATOMS: atom_id res chain seq x y z
N MET A 1 -19.75 18.92 -59.58
CA MET A 1 -19.93 20.19 -58.84
C MET A 1 -20.94 19.99 -57.70
N LYS A 2 -20.51 19.56 -56.50
CA LYS A 2 -21.40 19.43 -55.31
C LYS A 2 -20.70 19.27 -53.95
N ALA A 3 -19.36 19.43 -53.89
CA ALA A 3 -18.55 19.14 -52.68
C ALA A 3 -18.07 20.39 -51.92
N TRP A 4 -18.14 21.59 -52.51
CA TRP A 4 -17.51 22.79 -51.91
C TRP A 4 -18.42 23.53 -50.91
N VAL A 5 -19.73 23.32 -50.97
CA VAL A 5 -20.73 24.04 -50.15
C VAL A 5 -20.60 23.72 -48.65
N PHE A 6 -20.27 22.48 -48.30
CA PHE A 6 -20.14 22.07 -46.89
C PHE A 6 -18.88 22.61 -46.20
N PHE A 7 -17.82 22.97 -46.94
CA PHE A 7 -16.59 23.51 -46.36
C PHE A 7 -16.66 25.00 -45.99
N LEU A 8 -17.66 25.73 -46.51
CA LEU A 8 -17.86 27.15 -46.23
C LEU A 8 -18.68 27.42 -44.95
N LEU A 9 -19.43 26.43 -44.46
CA LEU A 9 -20.29 26.58 -43.28
C LEU A 9 -19.55 26.46 -41.93
N CYS A 10 -18.30 25.98 -41.91
CA CYS A 10 -17.54 25.79 -40.67
C CYS A 10 -16.68 27.00 -40.26
N LEU A 11 -16.68 28.11 -41.03
CA LEU A 11 -15.84 29.29 -40.76
C LEU A 11 -16.59 30.50 -40.15
N ALA A 12 -17.89 30.38 -39.90
CA ALA A 12 -18.74 31.46 -39.37
C ALA A 12 -19.11 31.28 -37.87
N GLY A 13 -18.25 30.63 -37.09
CA GLY A 13 -18.57 30.10 -35.75
C GLY A 13 -17.71 30.60 -34.60
N ARG A 14 -17.38 31.91 -34.52
CA ARG A 14 -16.67 32.51 -33.37
C ARG A 14 -17.11 33.95 -33.10
N ALA A 15 -17.00 34.34 -31.82
CA ALA A 15 -17.17 35.68 -31.25
C ALA A 15 -18.59 36.28 -31.21
N LEU A 16 -19.24 36.14 -30.05
CA LEU A 16 -19.98 37.23 -29.40
C LEU A 16 -19.49 37.32 -27.95
N ALA A 17 -19.15 38.52 -27.48
CA ALA A 17 -18.65 38.77 -26.13
C ALA A 17 -18.93 40.22 -25.73
N ALA A 18 -19.56 40.43 -24.57
CA ALA A 18 -19.72 41.69 -23.83
C ALA A 18 -20.53 41.43 -22.53
N PRO A 19 -20.48 42.29 -21.50
CA PRO A 19 -19.49 43.33 -21.19
C PRO A 19 -18.80 43.10 -19.81
N GLN A 20 -17.91 44.01 -19.41
CA GLN A 20 -17.41 44.19 -18.04
C GLN A 20 -17.82 45.59 -17.54
N GLN A 21 -17.96 45.80 -16.22
CA GLN A 21 -17.58 47.04 -15.50
C GLN A 21 -17.71 46.86 -13.96
N GLU A 22 -16.71 47.37 -13.20
CA GLU A 22 -16.66 47.99 -11.83
C GLU A 22 -17.70 47.67 -10.71
N ALA A 23 -17.43 47.79 -9.40
CA ALA A 23 -16.19 47.94 -8.59
C ALA A 23 -16.46 47.78 -7.05
N LEU A 24 -15.38 47.82 -6.25
CA LEU A 24 -15.22 47.89 -4.78
C LEU A 24 -16.00 49.06 -4.09
N PRO A 25 -16.04 49.22 -2.73
CA PRO A 25 -15.32 48.47 -1.66
C PRO A 25 -16.26 48.04 -0.48
N ASP A 26 -15.86 47.67 0.76
CA ASP A 26 -14.58 47.53 1.54
C ASP A 26 -14.82 46.41 2.62
N GLU A 27 -14.11 46.13 3.75
CA GLU A 27 -13.01 46.74 4.55
C GLU A 27 -12.01 45.64 5.08
N THR A 28 -10.89 46.09 5.68
CA THR A 28 -10.06 45.61 6.85
C THR A 28 -10.13 44.15 7.39
N GLU A 29 -9.07 43.55 7.98
CA GLU A 29 -7.66 43.96 8.23
C GLU A 29 -6.69 42.74 8.27
N VAL A 30 -5.37 42.98 8.30
CA VAL A 30 -4.31 41.95 8.31
C VAL A 30 -3.35 42.18 9.49
N VAL A 31 -2.86 41.10 10.11
CA VAL A 31 -1.76 41.14 11.10
C VAL A 31 -0.77 40.00 10.80
N GLU A 32 0.50 40.37 10.61
CA GLU A 32 1.68 39.49 10.48
C GLU A 32 2.30 39.23 11.89
N GLU A 33 3.37 38.47 12.16
CA GLU A 33 4.41 37.81 11.35
C GLU A 33 5.19 36.78 12.24
N THR A 34 6.28 36.20 11.70
CA THR A 34 7.47 35.62 12.38
C THR A 34 7.40 34.26 13.12
N VAL A 35 8.62 33.74 13.38
CA VAL A 35 9.00 32.39 13.81
C VAL A 35 9.90 32.46 15.05
N ALA A 36 9.69 31.59 16.03
CA ALA A 36 10.68 31.23 17.06
C ALA A 36 10.40 29.83 17.63
N GLU A 37 11.42 29.23 18.25
CA GLU A 37 11.41 27.91 18.89
C GLU A 37 10.75 27.93 20.29
N VAL A 38 10.54 26.75 20.93
CA VAL A 38 11.12 26.41 22.25
C VAL A 38 10.69 25.03 22.80
N SER A 39 11.71 24.28 23.26
CA SER A 39 11.74 23.15 24.23
C SER A 39 10.71 22.00 24.19
N GLU A 40 11.25 20.79 24.03
CA GLU A 40 10.76 19.58 24.69
C GLU A 40 10.94 19.66 26.22
N VAL A 41 10.02 19.09 27.01
CA VAL A 41 10.17 18.86 28.46
C VAL A 41 9.51 17.51 28.83
N PRO A 42 10.19 16.61 29.58
CA PRO A 42 9.73 15.22 29.76
C PRO A 42 8.77 15.02 30.93
N VAL A 43 8.06 13.88 30.93
CA VAL A 43 7.24 13.38 32.04
C VAL A 43 7.56 11.91 32.29
N GLY A 44 7.79 11.52 33.56
CA GLY A 44 7.87 10.10 33.96
C GLY A 44 9.23 9.61 34.49
N ALA A 45 9.85 10.31 35.43
CA ALA A 45 10.99 9.75 36.18
C ALA A 45 10.50 8.70 37.20
N ASN A 46 11.10 7.50 37.21
CA ASN A 46 10.84 6.45 38.20
C ASN A 46 12.01 6.37 39.20
N PRO A 47 11.82 6.70 40.49
CA PRO A 47 12.92 6.83 41.45
C PRO A 47 13.19 5.54 42.24
N VAL A 48 14.22 4.79 41.84
CA VAL A 48 14.91 3.82 42.72
C VAL A 48 16.41 4.09 42.66
N GLN A 49 16.93 4.77 43.67
CA GLN A 49 18.38 4.97 43.83
C GLN A 49 18.97 3.76 44.56
N VAL A 50 20.00 3.14 43.99
CA VAL A 50 20.90 2.23 44.70
C VAL A 50 22.32 2.69 44.41
N GLU A 51 23.01 3.19 45.43
CA GLU A 51 24.41 3.61 45.32
C GLU A 51 25.32 2.38 45.29
N VAL A 52 26.20 2.30 44.29
CA VAL A 52 27.31 1.35 44.25
C VAL A 52 28.56 2.14 43.95
N GLY A 53 29.56 2.05 44.84
CA GLY A 53 30.78 2.83 44.78
C GLY A 53 31.83 2.28 43.82
N GLU A 54 33.00 2.92 43.83
CA GLU A 54 34.17 2.57 43.03
C GLU A 54 34.58 1.09 43.17
N PHE A 55 34.81 0.45 42.03
CA PHE A 55 35.72 -0.69 41.92
C PHE A 55 36.55 -0.55 40.64
N GLU A 56 37.87 -0.58 40.77
CA GLU A 56 38.79 -0.77 39.65
C GLU A 56 38.91 -2.28 39.31
N GLU A 57 39.78 -2.59 38.35
CA GLU A 57 40.16 -3.92 37.86
C GLU A 57 39.13 -4.65 36.99
N GLY A 58 39.55 -5.05 35.79
CA GLY A 58 38.70 -5.80 34.85
C GLY A 58 38.93 -5.50 33.38
N ALA A 59 40.17 -5.31 32.93
CA ALA A 59 40.48 -5.15 31.50
C ALA A 59 40.26 -6.47 30.74
N VAL A 60 39.02 -6.70 30.33
CA VAL A 60 38.65 -7.67 29.31
C VAL A 60 38.17 -6.86 28.11
N GLU A 61 39.00 -6.77 27.07
CA GLU A 61 38.54 -6.35 25.76
C GLU A 61 37.65 -7.46 25.20
N ALA A 62 36.39 -7.45 25.63
CA ALA A 62 35.32 -7.99 24.82
C ALA A 62 35.29 -7.12 23.56
N GLU A 63 35.85 -7.64 22.48
CA GLU A 63 35.59 -7.12 21.14
C GLU A 63 34.07 -7.17 20.96
N GLU A 64 33.39 -6.04 21.11
CA GLU A 64 32.02 -5.89 20.62
C GLU A 64 32.09 -6.06 19.11
N GLU A 65 31.92 -7.29 18.65
CA GLU A 65 31.74 -7.61 17.23
C GLU A 65 30.49 -6.86 16.79
N VAL A 66 30.71 -5.65 16.22
CA VAL A 66 29.64 -4.77 15.78
C VAL A 66 28.96 -5.45 14.60
N VAL A 67 27.95 -6.28 14.91
CA VAL A 67 27.15 -7.01 13.93
C VAL A 67 26.51 -5.98 13.03
N ALA A 68 27.11 -5.78 11.86
CA ALA A 68 26.65 -4.80 10.90
C ALA A 68 25.26 -5.23 10.44
N GLU A 69 24.22 -4.55 10.96
CA GLU A 69 22.83 -4.85 10.62
C GLU A 69 22.67 -4.88 9.10
N ASN A 70 22.17 -6.00 8.58
CA ASN A 70 22.02 -6.16 7.14
C ASN A 70 21.07 -5.06 6.63
N PRO A 71 21.48 -4.15 5.72
CA PRO A 71 20.63 -3.03 5.31
C PRO A 71 19.30 -3.45 4.67
N CYS A 72 19.19 -4.69 4.21
CA CYS A 72 17.95 -5.26 3.70
C CYS A 72 16.99 -5.80 4.79
N GLN A 73 17.43 -6.00 6.03
CA GLN A 73 16.63 -6.60 7.11
C GLN A 73 15.39 -5.77 7.47
N ASN A 74 15.53 -4.44 7.47
CA ASN A 74 14.44 -3.49 7.73
C ASN A 74 13.91 -2.80 6.45
N HIS A 75 14.38 -3.19 5.25
CA HIS A 75 14.04 -2.55 3.98
C HIS A 75 12.99 -3.35 3.19
N HIS A 76 11.72 -3.10 3.48
CA HIS A 76 10.60 -3.86 2.91
C HIS A 76 10.28 -3.49 1.46
N CYS A 77 10.54 -4.42 0.54
CA CYS A 77 10.19 -4.30 -0.87
C CYS A 77 8.69 -4.57 -1.16
N LYS A 78 8.21 -4.08 -2.31
CA LYS A 78 6.83 -4.31 -2.79
C LYS A 78 6.65 -5.77 -3.22
N HIS A 79 5.42 -6.28 -3.17
CA HIS A 79 5.05 -7.63 -3.62
C HIS A 79 5.71 -8.04 -4.96
N GLY A 80 6.38 -9.19 -4.96
CA GLY A 80 7.13 -9.71 -6.11
C GLY A 80 8.57 -9.18 -6.23
N LYS A 81 9.04 -8.38 -5.27
CA LYS A 81 10.42 -7.91 -5.15
C LYS A 81 11.04 -8.33 -3.83
N VAL A 82 12.34 -8.61 -3.86
CA VAL A 82 13.20 -8.85 -2.70
C VAL A 82 14.25 -7.74 -2.60
N CYS A 83 14.80 -7.55 -1.41
CA CYS A 83 15.90 -6.61 -1.20
C CYS A 83 17.23 -7.34 -1.41
N GLU A 84 18.08 -6.78 -2.26
CA GLU A 84 19.47 -7.16 -2.45
C GLU A 84 20.36 -5.93 -2.22
N LEU A 85 21.65 -6.12 -1.96
CA LEU A 85 22.62 -5.01 -1.85
C LEU A 85 23.31 -4.76 -3.19
N ASP A 86 23.52 -3.48 -3.54
CA ASP A 86 24.27 -3.09 -4.72
C ASP A 86 25.80 -3.05 -4.49
N GLU A 87 26.57 -2.67 -5.52
CA GLU A 87 28.04 -2.54 -5.44
C GLU A 87 28.53 -1.51 -4.40
N SER A 88 27.64 -0.63 -3.90
CA SER A 88 27.91 0.35 -2.85
C SER A 88 27.41 -0.08 -1.47
N ASN A 89 26.92 -1.33 -1.33
CA ASN A 89 26.26 -1.86 -0.14
C ASN A 89 24.94 -1.13 0.22
N THR A 90 24.28 -0.52 -0.79
CA THR A 90 22.99 0.15 -0.64
C THR A 90 21.84 -0.84 -0.95
N PRO A 91 20.76 -0.90 -0.14
CA PRO A 91 19.64 -1.80 -0.37
C PRO A 91 18.81 -1.39 -1.60
N MET A 92 18.55 -2.34 -2.51
CA MET A 92 17.76 -2.15 -3.72
C MET A 92 16.73 -3.27 -3.93
N CYS A 93 15.54 -2.91 -4.41
CA CYS A 93 14.45 -3.87 -4.65
C CYS A 93 14.47 -4.46 -6.07
N VAL A 94 15.02 -5.66 -6.21
CA VAL A 94 15.00 -6.46 -7.46
C VAL A 94 13.77 -7.36 -7.54
N CYS A 95 13.42 -7.87 -8.71
CA CYS A 95 12.36 -8.88 -8.83
C CYS A 95 12.78 -10.19 -8.17
N GLN A 96 11.86 -10.80 -7.41
CA GLN A 96 12.07 -12.11 -6.83
C GLN A 96 12.16 -13.19 -7.91
N ASP A 97 13.09 -14.14 -7.75
CA ASP A 97 13.12 -15.36 -8.56
C ASP A 97 11.94 -16.27 -8.18
N PRO A 98 11.05 -16.67 -9.10
CA PRO A 98 9.94 -17.59 -8.80
C PRO A 98 10.38 -18.92 -8.15
N THR A 99 11.62 -19.38 -8.36
CA THR A 99 12.16 -20.60 -7.74
C THR A 99 12.56 -20.43 -6.27
N SER A 100 12.69 -19.19 -5.78
CA SER A 100 12.86 -18.88 -4.36
C SER A 100 11.55 -18.87 -3.56
N CYS A 101 10.41 -18.97 -4.24
CA CYS A 101 9.11 -19.05 -3.59
C CYS A 101 8.92 -20.41 -2.90
N PRO A 102 8.32 -20.46 -1.69
CA PRO A 102 7.91 -21.71 -1.09
C PRO A 102 6.96 -22.51 -2.00
N ALA A 103 7.20 -23.81 -2.10
CA ALA A 103 6.29 -24.72 -2.79
C ALA A 103 4.94 -24.79 -2.05
N PRO A 104 3.79 -24.82 -2.76
CA PRO A 104 2.48 -24.82 -2.13
C PRO A 104 2.23 -26.11 -1.33
N ILE A 105 1.73 -25.93 -0.10
CA ILE A 105 1.30 -26.99 0.82
C ILE A 105 0.04 -27.68 0.29
N GLY A 106 -0.79 -26.97 -0.48
CA GLY A 106 -1.95 -27.54 -1.16
C GLY A 106 -2.59 -26.60 -2.19
N GLU A 107 -3.58 -27.11 -2.93
CA GLU A 107 -4.25 -26.36 -4.01
C GLU A 107 -4.84 -25.00 -3.55
N PHE A 108 -5.19 -24.85 -2.28
CA PHE A 108 -5.76 -23.60 -1.74
C PHE A 108 -4.76 -22.42 -1.71
N GLU A 109 -3.45 -22.68 -1.76
CA GLU A 109 -2.41 -21.64 -1.78
C GLU A 109 -2.09 -21.14 -3.20
N LYS A 110 -2.51 -21.90 -4.22
CA LYS A 110 -2.42 -21.50 -5.63
C LYS A 110 -3.29 -20.28 -5.90
N VAL A 111 -3.04 -19.59 -7.00
CA VAL A 111 -3.83 -18.42 -7.41
C VAL A 111 -4.16 -18.47 -8.89
N CYS A 112 -5.33 -17.95 -9.26
CA CYS A 112 -5.72 -17.75 -10.65
C CYS A 112 -5.42 -16.31 -11.09
N SER A 113 -4.85 -16.16 -12.27
CA SER A 113 -4.68 -14.87 -12.94
C SER A 113 -5.84 -14.59 -13.91
N ASN A 114 -6.06 -13.31 -14.22
CA ASN A 114 -7.10 -12.88 -15.17
C ASN A 114 -6.87 -13.35 -16.63
N ASP A 115 -5.69 -13.89 -16.94
CA ASP A 115 -5.36 -14.66 -18.15
C ASP A 115 -5.91 -16.11 -18.12
N ASN A 116 -6.69 -16.48 -17.07
CA ASN A 116 -7.13 -17.83 -16.71
C ASN A 116 -5.97 -18.85 -16.61
N LYS A 117 -4.86 -18.44 -15.99
CA LYS A 117 -3.70 -19.29 -15.70
C LYS A 117 -3.48 -19.41 -14.21
N THR A 118 -3.40 -20.65 -13.73
CA THR A 118 -3.02 -20.98 -12.36
C THR A 118 -1.53 -20.74 -12.15
N PHE A 119 -1.17 -20.16 -11.01
CA PHE A 119 0.19 -20.06 -10.49
C PHE A 119 0.27 -20.82 -9.16
N ASP A 120 1.41 -21.42 -8.87
CA ASP A 120 1.58 -22.30 -7.71
C ASP A 120 1.45 -21.58 -6.36
N SER A 121 1.71 -20.27 -6.29
CA SER A 121 1.24 -19.44 -5.19
C SER A 121 1.22 -17.95 -5.55
N SER A 122 0.68 -17.11 -4.66
CA SER A 122 0.78 -15.64 -4.74
C SER A 122 2.21 -15.16 -4.99
N CYS A 123 3.21 -15.81 -4.37
CA CYS A 123 4.63 -15.49 -4.55
C CYS A 123 5.04 -15.69 -6.03
N HIS A 124 4.80 -16.88 -6.58
CA HIS A 124 5.10 -17.20 -7.98
C HIS A 124 4.40 -16.24 -8.97
N PHE A 125 3.15 -15.85 -8.68
CA PHE A 125 2.42 -14.86 -9.46
C PHE A 125 3.08 -13.47 -9.42
N PHE A 126 3.38 -12.93 -8.23
CA PHE A 126 3.94 -11.59 -8.10
C PHE A 126 5.39 -11.50 -8.60
N ALA A 127 6.21 -12.54 -8.36
CA ALA A 127 7.53 -12.69 -8.97
C ALA A 127 7.45 -12.65 -10.50
N THR A 128 6.55 -13.45 -11.10
CA THR A 128 6.33 -13.44 -12.55
C THR A 128 5.84 -12.08 -13.05
N LYS A 129 4.90 -11.43 -12.33
CA LYS A 129 4.39 -10.10 -12.69
C LYS A 129 5.49 -9.02 -12.62
N CYS A 130 6.43 -9.13 -11.69
CA CYS A 130 7.54 -8.19 -11.56
C CYS A 130 8.43 -8.17 -12.82
N THR A 131 8.76 -9.33 -13.38
CA THR A 131 9.54 -9.41 -14.65
C THR A 131 8.85 -8.78 -15.86
N LEU A 132 7.56 -8.41 -15.72
CA LEU A 132 6.75 -7.75 -16.74
C LEU A 132 6.44 -6.28 -16.41
N GLU A 133 7.03 -5.70 -15.36
CA GLU A 133 6.87 -4.29 -14.99
C GLU A 133 7.24 -3.35 -16.15
N GLY A 134 6.52 -2.23 -16.30
CA GLY A 134 6.63 -1.33 -17.45
C GLY A 134 6.09 -1.87 -18.79
N THR A 135 5.83 -3.17 -18.92
CA THR A 135 5.27 -3.75 -20.16
C THR A 135 3.75 -3.67 -20.21
N LYS A 136 3.18 -3.51 -21.41
CA LYS A 136 1.73 -3.59 -21.65
C LYS A 136 1.11 -4.93 -21.19
N LYS A 137 1.91 -5.98 -21.00
CA LYS A 137 1.48 -7.28 -20.47
C LYS A 137 1.39 -7.23 -18.93
N GLY A 138 2.43 -6.76 -18.24
CA GLY A 138 2.44 -6.63 -16.78
C GLY A 138 1.38 -5.65 -16.26
N HIS A 139 1.11 -4.56 -16.99
CA HIS A 139 -0.02 -3.65 -16.69
C HIS A 139 -1.41 -4.29 -16.82
N LYS A 140 -1.54 -5.40 -17.58
CA LYS A 140 -2.79 -6.14 -17.77
C LYS A 140 -2.87 -7.44 -16.96
N LEU A 141 -1.76 -7.96 -16.47
CA LEU A 141 -1.71 -9.18 -15.68
C LEU A 141 -2.12 -8.87 -14.22
N HIS A 142 -3.22 -9.46 -13.76
CA HIS A 142 -3.73 -9.31 -12.39
C HIS A 142 -4.06 -10.68 -11.79
N LEU A 143 -4.00 -10.75 -10.46
CA LEU A 143 -4.53 -11.87 -9.69
C LEU A 143 -6.06 -11.69 -9.66
N ASP A 144 -6.79 -12.72 -10.06
CA ASP A 144 -8.24 -12.71 -10.21
C ASP A 144 -8.92 -13.29 -8.95
N TYR A 145 -8.41 -14.44 -8.48
CA TYR A 145 -8.83 -15.04 -7.21
C TYR A 145 -7.77 -16.00 -6.65
N ILE A 146 -7.91 -16.33 -5.36
CA ILE A 146 -7.13 -17.35 -4.65
C ILE A 146 -7.77 -18.74 -4.88
N GLY A 147 -6.94 -19.78 -4.91
CA GLY A 147 -7.25 -21.12 -5.41
C GLY A 147 -6.84 -21.29 -6.89
N PRO A 148 -6.86 -22.54 -7.41
CA PRO A 148 -6.53 -22.81 -8.81
C PRO A 148 -7.65 -22.31 -9.73
N CYS A 149 -7.32 -22.01 -10.99
CA CYS A 149 -8.31 -21.58 -11.96
C CYS A 149 -9.42 -22.63 -12.14
N LYS A 150 -10.67 -22.17 -12.07
CA LYS A 150 -11.90 -22.96 -12.10
C LYS A 150 -12.91 -22.34 -13.06
N TYR A 151 -13.96 -23.07 -13.41
CA TYR A 151 -15.08 -22.50 -14.16
C TYR A 151 -15.79 -21.43 -13.31
N ILE A 152 -15.86 -20.20 -13.84
CA ILE A 152 -16.66 -19.11 -13.31
C ILE A 152 -17.87 -18.95 -14.25
N PRO A 153 -19.12 -19.04 -13.76
CA PRO A 153 -20.30 -18.82 -14.60
C PRO A 153 -20.39 -17.33 -15.01
N PRO A 154 -20.98 -17.03 -16.19
CA PRO A 154 -21.27 -15.66 -16.56
C PRO A 154 -22.32 -15.06 -15.62
N CYS A 155 -22.04 -13.87 -15.08
CA CYS A 155 -22.99 -13.13 -14.24
C CYS A 155 -24.22 -12.71 -15.06
N LEU A 156 -25.42 -13.05 -14.57
CA LEU A 156 -26.69 -12.69 -15.19
C LEU A 156 -27.11 -11.26 -14.80
N ASP A 157 -27.87 -10.57 -15.65
CA ASP A 157 -28.33 -9.19 -15.37
C ASP A 157 -29.14 -9.08 -14.05
N SER A 158 -29.88 -10.13 -13.68
CA SER A 158 -30.57 -10.25 -12.40
C SER A 158 -29.63 -10.38 -11.20
N GLU A 159 -28.50 -11.08 -11.36
CA GLU A 159 -27.48 -11.19 -10.33
C GLU A 159 -26.71 -9.87 -10.18
N LEU A 160 -26.37 -9.24 -11.32
CA LEU A 160 -25.64 -7.97 -11.36
C LEU A 160 -26.43 -6.80 -10.75
N THR A 161 -27.76 -6.79 -10.92
CA THR A 161 -28.64 -5.78 -10.29
C THR A 161 -28.83 -5.99 -8.79
N GLU A 162 -28.82 -7.24 -8.30
CA GLU A 162 -28.86 -7.53 -6.86
C GLU A 162 -27.48 -7.41 -6.16
N PHE A 163 -26.38 -7.61 -6.89
CA PHE A 163 -25.03 -7.72 -6.34
C PHE A 163 -24.63 -6.56 -5.41
N PRO A 164 -24.87 -5.27 -5.72
CA PRO A 164 -24.50 -4.17 -4.82
C PRO A 164 -25.23 -4.20 -3.47
N LEU A 165 -26.49 -4.66 -3.46
CA LEU A 165 -27.30 -4.79 -2.24
C LEU A 165 -26.78 -5.96 -1.39
N ARG A 166 -26.59 -7.13 -2.02
CA ARG A 166 -26.04 -8.34 -1.38
C ARG A 166 -24.64 -8.08 -0.81
N MET A 167 -23.78 -7.39 -1.55
CA MET A 167 -22.42 -7.04 -1.14
C MET A 167 -22.39 -6.06 0.03
N ARG A 168 -23.21 -4.99 0.00
CA ARG A 168 -23.34 -4.03 1.11
C ARG A 168 -23.79 -4.72 2.40
N ASP A 169 -24.81 -5.56 2.31
CA ASP A 169 -25.38 -6.21 3.49
C ASP A 169 -24.46 -7.32 4.05
N TRP A 170 -23.70 -7.99 3.18
CA TRP A 170 -22.59 -8.87 3.57
C TRP A 170 -21.47 -8.11 4.28
N LEU A 171 -20.95 -7.01 3.69
CA LEU A 171 -19.91 -6.18 4.31
C LEU A 171 -20.32 -5.68 5.70
N LYS A 172 -21.56 -5.21 5.85
CA LYS A 172 -22.12 -4.79 7.13
C LYS A 172 -22.14 -5.93 8.15
N ASN A 173 -22.58 -7.12 7.77
CA ASN A 173 -22.59 -8.28 8.67
C ASN A 173 -21.17 -8.71 9.07
N VAL A 174 -20.24 -8.76 8.11
CA VAL A 174 -18.82 -9.09 8.36
C VAL A 174 -18.21 -8.09 9.36
N LEU A 175 -18.39 -6.78 9.13
CA LEU A 175 -17.84 -5.74 10.02
C LEU A 175 -18.36 -5.86 11.45
N VAL A 176 -19.66 -6.13 11.64
CA VAL A 176 -20.25 -6.36 12.97
C VAL A 176 -19.61 -7.58 13.64
N THR A 177 -19.58 -8.74 12.97
CA THR A 177 -19.01 -9.98 13.55
C THR A 177 -17.49 -9.92 13.78
N LEU A 178 -16.77 -9.04 13.07
CA LEU A 178 -15.36 -8.78 13.35
C LEU A 178 -15.19 -7.93 14.60
N TYR A 179 -16.02 -6.89 14.77
CA TYR A 179 -15.98 -6.00 15.92
C TYR A 179 -16.39 -6.73 17.22
N GLU A 180 -17.51 -7.46 17.22
CA GLU A 180 -17.99 -8.25 18.37
C GLU A 180 -16.90 -9.22 18.86
N ARG A 181 -16.28 -9.96 17.94
CA ARG A 181 -15.20 -10.91 18.23
C ARG A 181 -13.89 -10.23 18.65
N ASP A 182 -13.68 -8.96 18.29
CA ASP A 182 -12.48 -8.23 18.70
C ASP A 182 -12.66 -7.63 20.11
N GLU A 183 -13.89 -7.31 20.55
CA GLU A 183 -14.23 -7.09 21.97
C GLU A 183 -14.06 -8.38 22.80
N ASP A 184 -14.53 -9.54 22.31
CA ASP A 184 -14.29 -10.84 22.97
C ASP A 184 -12.78 -11.12 23.21
N LYS A 185 -11.92 -10.78 22.25
CA LYS A 185 -10.46 -10.95 22.36
C LYS A 185 -9.81 -10.04 23.41
N ASP A 186 -10.37 -8.86 23.65
CA ASP A 186 -9.84 -7.96 24.67
C ASP A 186 -10.25 -8.44 26.07
N ILE A 187 -11.45 -9.01 26.21
CA ILE A 187 -11.87 -9.73 27.43
C ILE A 187 -10.97 -10.96 27.70
N ASP A 188 -10.61 -11.72 26.66
CA ASP A 188 -9.69 -12.87 26.78
C ASP A 188 -8.25 -12.46 27.16
N LYS A 189 -7.82 -11.20 26.95
CA LYS A 189 -6.50 -10.71 27.42
C LYS A 189 -6.52 -10.39 28.91
N ASP A 190 -7.59 -9.77 29.39
CA ASP A 190 -7.76 -9.44 30.82
C ASP A 190 -7.88 -10.70 31.71
N LEU A 191 -8.11 -11.88 31.12
CA LEU A 191 -8.14 -13.17 31.81
C LEU A 191 -6.76 -13.88 31.88
N VAL A 192 -5.69 -13.25 31.38
CA VAL A 192 -4.32 -13.81 31.32
C VAL A 192 -3.34 -13.01 32.21
N ILE A 193 -3.85 -12.46 33.32
CA ILE A 193 -3.09 -11.75 34.37
C ILE A 193 -3.39 -12.37 35.74
#